data_AF-A0A527YC88-F1
#
_entry.id   AF-A0A527YC88-F1
#
_cell.length_a   1.000
_cell.length_b   1.000
_cell.length_c   1.000
_cell.angle_alpha   90.00
_cell.angle_beta   90.00
_cell.angle_gamma   90.00
#
_symmetry.space_group_name_H-M   'P 1'
#
loop_
_entity.id
_entity.type
_entity.pdbx_description
1 polymer ?
#
loop_
_entity_poly.entity_id
_entity_poly.type
_entity_poly.pdbx_seq_one_letter_code
_entity_poly.pdbx_strand_id
1 'polypeptide(L)' 'AEFIGHEIQKAYLESYSEYGQNLFDRYIAYADAWIEDQDYKDPDTGQILNREVLDNELSQVEKPAGIANPKDFRNEV' A
#
# COMPACT_ATOMS: atom_id res chain seq x y z
N ALA A 1 -29.87 15.95 11.54
CA ALA A 1 -28.95 15.99 10.37
C ALA A 1 -27.47 15.90 10.78
N GLU A 2 -27.11 16.27 12.01
CA GLU A 2 -25.72 16.30 12.51
C GLU A 2 -25.10 14.92 12.78
N PHE A 3 -25.92 13.93 13.15
CA PHE A 3 -25.47 12.56 13.46
C PHE A 3 -24.90 11.81 12.25
N ILE A 4 -25.55 11.92 11.08
CA ILE A 4 -25.09 11.24 9.85
C ILE A 4 -23.79 11.86 9.32
N GLY A 5 -23.63 13.19 9.41
CA GLY A 5 -22.40 13.86 9.01
C GLY A 5 -21.21 13.44 9.87
N HIS A 6 -21.42 13.31 11.18
CA HIS A 6 -20.39 12.88 12.13
C HIS A 6 -19.97 11.41 11.90
N GLU A 7 -20.92 10.51 11.63
CA GLU A 7 -20.65 9.10 11.30
C GLU A 7 -19.87 8.95 9.98
N ILE A 8 -20.19 9.75 8.95
CA ILE A 8 -19.43 9.74 7.69
C ILE A 8 -18.01 10.26 7.90
N GLN A 9 -17.84 11.34 8.67
CA GLN A 9 -16.51 11.86 9.00
C GLN A 9 -15.69 10.85 9.81
N LYS A 10 -16.33 10.17 10.76
CA LYS A 10 -15.71 9.13 11.58
C LYS A 10 -15.30 7.93 10.73
N ALA A 11 -16.20 7.40 9.88
CA ALA A 11 -15.90 6.31 8.96
C ALA A 11 -14.79 6.68 7.96
N TYR A 12 -14.76 7.91 7.47
CA TYR A 12 -13.70 8.42 6.60
C TYR A 12 -12.35 8.48 7.33
N LEU A 13 -12.31 8.96 8.57
CA LEU A 13 -11.10 9.04 9.38
C LEU A 13 -10.62 7.67 9.89
N GLU A 14 -11.54 6.76 10.22
CA GLU A 14 -11.24 5.37 10.58
C GLU A 14 -10.64 4.63 9.38
N SER A 15 -11.19 4.82 8.17
CA SER A 15 -10.59 4.27 6.93
C SER A 15 -9.18 4.79 6.66
N TYR A 16 -8.89 6.06 7.00
CA TYR A 16 -7.57 6.66 6.87
C TYR A 16 -6.59 6.19 7.95
N SER A 17 -7.10 5.89 9.15
CA SER A 17 -6.30 5.36 10.25
C SER A 17 -5.90 3.89 10.02
N GLU A 18 -6.75 3.11 9.34
CA GLU A 18 -6.37 1.79 8.80
C GLU A 18 -5.36 1.94 7.65
N TYR A 19 -5.55 2.91 6.75
CA TYR A 19 -4.64 3.13 5.61
C TYR A 19 -3.20 3.50 6.02
N GLY A 20 -3.02 4.26 7.11
CA GLY A 20 -1.71 4.78 7.53
C GLY A 20 -0.82 3.86 8.37
N GLN A 21 -1.40 3.00 9.22
CA GLN A 21 -0.64 1.97 9.95
C GLN A 21 -0.21 0.81 9.03
N ASN A 22 -1.02 0.53 7.99
CA ASN A 22 -0.76 -0.53 7.01
C ASN A 22 0.25 -0.14 5.92
N LEU A 23 0.76 1.09 5.84
CA LEU A 23 1.58 1.49 4.70
C LEU A 23 2.89 0.68 4.61
N PHE A 24 3.51 0.39 5.76
CA PHE A 24 4.73 -0.42 5.80
C PHE A 24 4.42 -1.90 5.53
N ASP A 25 3.43 -2.50 6.22
CA ASP A 25 3.05 -3.91 5.99
C ASP A 25 2.61 -4.16 4.53
N ARG A 26 1.88 -3.19 3.95
CA ARG A 26 1.50 -3.21 2.53
C ARG A 26 2.72 -3.07 1.62
N TYR A 27 3.68 -2.22 1.97
CA TYR A 27 4.92 -2.11 1.23
C TYR A 27 5.69 -3.44 1.22
N ILE A 28 5.83 -4.12 2.36
CA ILE A 28 6.44 -5.46 2.46
C ILE A 28 5.70 -6.45 1.56
N ALA A 29 4.38 -6.54 1.70
CA ALA A 29 3.57 -7.48 0.91
C ALA A 29 3.67 -7.22 -0.60
N TYR A 30 3.75 -5.96 -1.01
CA TYR A 30 3.92 -5.59 -2.42
C TYR A 30 5.34 -5.89 -2.91
N ALA A 31 6.36 -5.66 -2.07
CA ALA A 31 7.75 -5.96 -2.38
C ALA A 31 7.98 -7.47 -2.55
N ASP A 32 7.45 -8.29 -1.64
CA ASP A 32 7.47 -9.76 -1.71
C ASP A 32 6.84 -10.25 -3.02
N ALA A 33 5.61 -9.81 -3.30
CA ALA A 33 4.92 -10.20 -4.52
C ALA A 33 5.68 -9.78 -5.79
N TRP A 34 6.27 -8.58 -5.77
CA TRP A 34 7.11 -8.10 -6.85
C TRP A 34 8.39 -8.93 -7.01
N ILE A 35 9.05 -9.33 -5.93
CA ILE A 35 10.26 -10.17 -5.97
C ILE A 35 9.93 -11.55 -6.55
N GLU A 36 8.86 -12.17 -6.07
CA GLU A 36 8.42 -13.51 -6.46
C GLU A 36 7.78 -13.59 -7.85
N ASP A 37 7.61 -12.45 -8.54
CA ASP A 37 6.94 -12.36 -9.85
C ASP A 37 5.49 -12.86 -9.84
N GLN A 38 4.79 -12.63 -8.72
CA GLN A 38 3.40 -13.04 -8.55
C GLN A 38 2.46 -11.84 -8.54
N ASP A 39 1.22 -12.09 -8.96
CA ASP A 39 0.14 -11.13 -8.79
C ASP A 39 -0.22 -11.01 -7.31
N TYR A 40 -0.34 -9.77 -6.82
CA TYR A 40 -0.84 -9.52 -5.48
C TYR A 40 -2.34 -9.30 -5.52
N LYS A 41 -3.08 -10.05 -4.70
CA LYS A 41 -4.52 -9.79 -4.49
C LYS A 41 -4.72 -9.04 -3.19
N ASP A 42 -5.13 -7.79 -3.29
CA ASP A 42 -5.43 -6.94 -2.15
C ASP A 42 -6.59 -7.53 -1.34
N PRO A 43 -6.39 -7.85 -0.04
CA PRO A 43 -7.39 -8.56 0.76
C PRO A 43 -8.60 -7.67 1.09
N ASP A 44 -8.42 -6.35 1.11
CA ASP A 44 -9.44 -5.38 1.49
C ASP A 44 -10.37 -5.05 0.32
N THR A 45 -9.78 -4.88 -0.87
CA THR A 45 -10.49 -4.43 -2.08
C THR A 45 -10.76 -5.56 -3.08
N GLY A 46 -10.03 -6.66 -2.99
CA GLY A 46 -10.03 -7.75 -3.96
C GLY A 46 -9.33 -7.40 -5.28
N GLN A 47 -8.69 -6.23 -5.38
CA GLN A 47 -7.94 -5.81 -6.56
C GLN A 47 -6.75 -6.73 -6.81
N ILE A 48 -6.48 -7.02 -8.08
CA ILE A 48 -5.29 -7.78 -8.50
C ILE A 48 -4.29 -6.81 -9.08
N LEU A 49 -3.09 -6.78 -8.49
CA LEU A 49 -1.97 -5.95 -8.89
C LEU A 49 -0.91 -6.84 -9.54
N ASN A 50 -0.65 -6.61 -10.82
CA ASN A 50 0.44 -7.27 -11.51
C ASN A 50 1.78 -6.60 -11.20
N ARG A 51 2.88 -7.20 -11.65
CA ARG A 51 4.24 -6.70 -11.40
C ARG A 51 4.48 -5.25 -11.81
N GLU A 52 3.90 -4.78 -12.92
CA GLU A 52 4.06 -3.40 -13.38
C GLU A 52 3.33 -2.42 -12.46
N VAL A 53 2.13 -2.78 -12.00
CA VAL A 53 1.37 -1.98 -11.04
C VAL A 53 2.08 -1.95 -9.69
N LEU A 54 2.56 -3.10 -9.21
CA LEU A 54 3.35 -3.20 -7.98
C LEU A 54 4.60 -2.32 -8.03
N ASP A 55 5.33 -2.30 -9.15
CA ASP A 55 6.51 -1.43 -9.31
C ASP A 55 6.17 0.06 -9.18
N ASN A 56 5.02 0.47 -9.72
CA ASN A 56 4.54 1.84 -9.63
C ASN A 56 4.14 2.23 -8.21
N GLU A 57 3.40 1.36 -7.50
CA GLU A 57 2.98 1.57 -6.11
C GLU A 57 4.20 1.67 -5.17
N LEU A 58 5.13 0.71 -5.26
CA LEU A 58 6.38 0.71 -4.49
C LEU A 58 7.20 1.98 -4.77
N SER A 59 7.26 2.41 -6.03
CA SER A 59 7.96 3.64 -6.43
C SER A 59 7.36 4.92 -5.82
N GLN A 60 6.06 4.95 -5.50
CA GLN A 60 5.44 6.11 -4.84
C GLN A 60 5.97 6.30 -3.42
N VAL A 61 6.44 5.24 -2.77
CA VAL A 61 7.03 5.27 -1.43
C VAL A 61 8.54 5.47 -1.52
N GLU A 62 9.21 4.77 -2.43
CA GLU A 62 10.67 4.72 -2.51
C GLU A 62 11.29 6.06 -2.95
N LYS A 63 10.69 6.71 -3.96
CA LYS A 63 11.20 7.97 -4.51
C LYS A 63 11.22 9.11 -3.48
N PRO A 64 10.12 9.42 -2.77
CA PRO A 64 10.15 10.47 -1.75
C PRO A 64 11.01 10.11 -0.54
N ALA A 65 11.20 8.81 -0.26
CA ALA A 65 12.14 8.34 0.77
C ALA A 65 13.62 8.45 0.35
N GLY A 66 13.91 8.75 -0.92
CA GLY A 66 15.29 8.89 -1.42
C GLY A 66 16.01 7.56 -1.64
N ILE A 67 15.28 6.46 -1.83
CA ILE A 67 15.86 5.14 -2.07
C ILE A 67 16.46 5.09 -3.47
N ALA A 68 17.80 5.01 -3.54
CA ALA A 68 18.55 5.05 -4.80
C ALA A 68 18.57 3.72 -5.55
N ASN A 69 18.44 2.59 -4.85
CA ASN A 69 18.40 1.25 -5.45
C ASN A 69 17.15 0.48 -4.98
N PRO A 70 15.98 0.72 -5.61
CA PRO A 70 14.71 0.11 -5.21
C PRO A 70 14.73 -1.41 -5.19
N LYS A 71 15.43 -2.04 -6.14
CA LYS A 71 15.46 -3.50 -6.22
C LYS A 71 16.16 -4.12 -5.01
N ASP A 72 17.32 -3.58 -4.65
CA ASP A 72 18.09 -4.05 -3.51
C ASP A 72 17.32 -3.83 -2.22
N PHE A 73 16.80 -2.62 -2.04
CA PHE A 73 15.99 -2.26 -0.88
C PHE A 73 14.76 -3.18 -0.70
N ARG A 74 14.02 -3.48 -1.78
CA ARG A 74 12.90 -4.43 -1.72
C ARG A 74 13.32 -5.83 -1.23
N ASN A 75 14.55 -6.27 -1.52
CA ASN A 75 15.05 -7.59 -1.08
C ASN A 75 15.57 -7.59 0.37
N GLU A 76 15.78 -6.42 0.97
CA GLU A 76 16.33 -6.27 2.33
C GLU A 76 15.28 -6.05 3.42
N VAL A 77 14.04 -5.75 3.04
CA VAL A 77 12.94 -5.42 3.96
C VAL A 77 12.22 -6.63 4.52
#